data_AF-A0AA38SCI3-F1
#
_entry.id   AF-A0AA38SCI3-F1
#
_cell.length_a   1.000
_cell.length_b   1.000
_cell.length_c   1.000
_cell.angle_alpha   90.00
_cell.angle_beta   90.00
_cell.angle_gamma   90.00
#
_symmetry.space_group_name_H-M   'P 1'
#
loop_
_entity.id
_entity.type
_entity.pdbx_description
1 polymer ?
#
loop_
_entity_poly.entity_id
_entity_poly.type
_entity_poly.pdbx_seq_one_letter_code
_entity_poly.pdbx_strand_id
1 'polypeptide(L)'
;MPEEDLLELKFRLLDGSDIGPFRYSPASTVAMLKERIVAEWPKDKKGGPKSANDIKLINAGKILENNKTVGQCRTPFGELPKGVITMHAVVQMSLTKAKTEKKMDEAPKKNMCACTIL
;
A
#
# COMPACT_ATOMS: atom_id res chain seq x y z
N MET A 1 13.77 24.13 14.29
CA MET A 1 12.41 23.62 14.02
C MET A 1 12.57 22.17 13.64
N PRO A 2 11.92 21.19 14.30
CA PRO A 2 12.17 19.79 13.98
C PRO A 2 11.38 19.43 12.71
N GLU A 3 12.05 19.45 11.56
CA GLU A 3 11.56 18.86 10.30
C GLU A 3 11.78 17.32 10.26
N GLU A 4 12.13 16.67 11.37
CA GLU A 4 13.04 15.51 11.33
C GLU A 4 12.40 14.12 11.49
N ASP A 5 11.09 13.95 11.30
CA ASP A 5 10.46 12.61 11.32
C ASP A 5 9.47 12.37 10.16
N LEU A 6 9.57 13.15 9.07
CA LEU A 6 8.77 12.90 7.88
C LEU A 6 9.20 11.58 7.21
N LEU A 7 8.23 10.71 6.96
CA LEU A 7 8.41 9.41 6.33
C LEU A 7 8.08 9.52 4.85
N GLU A 8 8.98 9.04 4.00
CA GLU A 8 8.71 8.89 2.57
C GLU A 8 8.02 7.56 2.30
N LEU A 9 6.79 7.64 1.77
CA LEU A 9 5.96 6.50 1.45
C LEU A 9 5.74 6.44 -0.07
N LYS A 10 5.75 5.23 -0.63
CA LYS A 10 5.26 4.97 -1.98
C LYS A 10 4.28 3.81 -1.99
N PHE A 11 3.35 3.85 -2.94
CA PHE A 11 2.25 2.90 -3.02
C PHE A 11 2.37 2.02 -4.24
N ARG A 12 2.71 0.76 -4.04
CA ARG A 12 2.79 -0.24 -5.10
C ARG A 12 1.41 -0.76 -5.47
N LEU A 13 1.07 -0.64 -6.74
CA LEU A 13 -0.15 -1.19 -7.32
C LEU A 13 0.04 -2.66 -7.71
N LEU A 14 -1.07 -3.36 -7.96
CA LEU A 14 -1.08 -4.78 -8.39
C LEU A 14 -0.24 -5.03 -9.65
N ASP A 15 -0.23 -4.06 -10.56
CA ASP A 15 0.49 -4.08 -11.84
C ASP A 15 2.01 -3.83 -11.68
N GLY A 16 2.49 -3.61 -10.45
CA GLY A 16 3.90 -3.35 -10.15
C GLY A 16 4.31 -1.89 -10.26
N SER A 17 3.48 -1.01 -10.83
CA SER A 17 3.73 0.44 -10.82
C SER A 17 3.60 1.02 -9.41
N ASP A 18 4.36 2.07 -9.12
CA ASP A 18 4.32 2.78 -7.85
C ASP A 18 3.66 4.17 -8.01
N ILE A 19 2.85 4.60 -7.04
CA ILE A 19 2.37 5.99 -6.89
C ILE A 19 3.18 6.66 -5.78
N GLY A 20 3.68 7.87 -6.03
CA GLY A 20 4.56 8.62 -5.12
C GLY A 20 6.00 8.69 -5.64
N PRO A 21 6.99 8.95 -4.77
CA PRO A 21 6.92 8.99 -3.30
C PRO A 21 6.24 10.25 -2.74
N PHE A 22 5.69 10.13 -1.54
CA PHE A 22 5.07 11.22 -0.78
C PHE A 22 5.62 11.28 0.64
N ARG A 23 5.70 12.49 1.21
CA ARG A 23 6.14 12.71 2.58
C ARG A 23 4.95 12.83 3.52
N TYR A 24 4.95 12.00 4.56
CA TYR A 24 3.91 12.01 5.60
C TYR A 24 4.52 12.15 6.97
N SER A 25 3.80 12.82 7.87
CA SER A 25 4.15 12.79 9.29
C SER A 25 3.77 11.44 9.90
N PRO A 26 4.45 10.97 10.97
CA PRO A 26 4.07 9.74 11.67
C PRO A 26 2.66 9.81 12.28
N ALA A 27 2.15 11.02 12.53
CA ALA A 27 0.80 11.29 13.00
C ALA A 27 -0.28 11.18 11.91
N SER A 28 0.10 11.15 10.62
CA SER A 28 -0.84 11.00 9.51
C SER A 28 -1.60 9.68 9.63
N THR A 29 -2.89 9.67 9.34
CA THR A 29 -3.73 8.47 9.45
C THR A 29 -3.77 7.70 8.14
N VAL A 30 -4.00 6.38 8.21
CA VAL A 30 -4.16 5.53 7.04
C VAL A 30 -5.29 5.99 6.13
N ALA A 31 -6.36 6.58 6.69
CA ALA A 31 -7.42 7.21 5.92
C ALA A 31 -6.88 8.26 4.93
N MET A 32 -6.02 9.17 5.41
CA MET A 32 -5.43 10.22 4.56
C MET A 32 -4.55 9.63 3.45
N LEU A 33 -3.80 8.55 3.74
CA LEU A 33 -3.00 7.87 2.72
C LEU A 33 -3.90 7.29 1.63
N LYS A 34 -5.00 6.63 2.01
CA LYS A 34 -5.97 6.08 1.05
C LYS A 34 -6.62 7.16 0.20
N GLU A 35 -7.03 8.27 0.80
CA GLU A 35 -7.57 9.42 0.06
C GLU A 35 -6.56 9.97 -0.96
N ARG A 36 -5.27 10.07 -0.58
CA ARG A 36 -4.23 10.49 -1.51
C ARG A 36 -4.06 9.52 -2.67
N ILE A 37 -4.12 8.22 -2.42
CA ILE A 37 -4.04 7.20 -3.48
C ILE A 37 -5.22 7.33 -4.46
N VAL A 38 -6.43 7.62 -3.97
CA VAL A 38 -7.61 7.87 -4.83
C VAL A 38 -7.37 9.10 -5.71
N ALA A 39 -6.88 10.20 -5.12
CA ALA A 39 -6.67 11.46 -5.83
C ALA A 39 -5.57 11.35 -6.91
N GLU A 40 -4.47 10.67 -6.58
CA GLU A 40 -3.31 10.51 -7.46
C GLU A 40 -3.38 9.23 -8.30
N TRP A 41 -4.56 8.61 -8.38
CA TRP A 41 -4.73 7.37 -9.12
C TRP A 41 -4.44 7.59 -10.61
N PRO A 42 -3.60 6.75 -11.25
CA PRO A 42 -3.26 6.91 -12.65
C PRO A 42 -4.51 6.83 -13.54
N LYS A 43 -4.76 7.91 -14.30
CA LYS A 43 -5.95 8.07 -15.15
C LYS A 43 -6.01 7.04 -16.29
N ASP A 44 -4.86 6.55 -16.71
CA ASP A 44 -4.72 5.56 -17.77
C ASP A 44 -5.12 4.13 -17.32
N LYS A 45 -5.35 3.91 -16.02
CA LYS A 45 -5.77 2.60 -15.48
C LYS A 45 -7.29 2.50 -15.38
N LYS A 46 -7.88 1.63 -16.20
CA LYS A 46 -9.30 1.24 -16.10
C LYS A 46 -9.56 0.57 -14.74
N GLY A 47 -10.60 1.00 -14.03
CA GLY A 47 -11.03 0.39 -12.76
C GLY A 47 -10.37 0.96 -11.51
N GLY A 48 -10.17 2.28 -11.45
CA GLY A 48 -9.67 2.95 -10.24
C GLY A 48 -10.66 2.91 -9.06
N PRO A 49 -10.16 3.14 -7.83
CA PRO A 49 -10.99 3.22 -6.63
C PRO A 49 -11.93 4.42 -6.70
N LYS A 50 -13.19 4.25 -6.28
CA LYS A 50 -14.16 5.37 -6.23
C LYS A 50 -14.03 6.14 -4.92
N SER A 51 -13.66 5.45 -3.86
CA SER A 51 -13.48 6.01 -2.52
C SER A 51 -12.28 5.37 -1.83
N ALA A 52 -11.77 6.03 -0.79
CA ALA A 52 -10.74 5.49 0.09
C ALA A 52 -11.13 4.13 0.70
N ASN A 53 -12.42 3.86 0.85
CA ASN A 53 -12.92 2.56 1.34
C ASN A 53 -12.70 1.40 0.37
N ASP A 54 -12.60 1.68 -0.93
CA ASP A 54 -12.29 0.67 -1.94
C ASP A 54 -10.81 0.27 -1.91
N ILE A 55 -9.98 0.97 -1.12
CA ILE A 55 -8.54 0.70 -1.02
C ILE A 55 -8.21 -0.06 0.26
N LYS A 56 -7.56 -1.20 0.07
CA LYS A 56 -6.84 -1.92 1.12
C LYS A 56 -5.36 -1.60 1.01
N LEU A 57 -4.83 -0.99 2.08
CA LEU A 57 -3.41 -0.68 2.18
C LEU A 57 -2.73 -1.76 3.00
N ILE A 58 -1.63 -2.30 2.51
CA ILE A 58 -0.91 -3.42 3.12
C ILE A 58 0.54 -3.00 3.34
N ASN A 59 1.02 -3.10 4.59
CA ASN A 59 2.42 -2.90 4.93
C ASN A 59 2.97 -4.15 5.62
N ALA A 60 4.11 -4.66 5.16
CA ALA A 60 4.77 -5.84 5.72
C ALA A 60 3.83 -7.03 5.99
N GLY A 61 2.91 -7.31 5.06
CA GLY A 61 1.94 -8.40 5.17
C GLY A 61 0.72 -8.12 6.06
N LYS A 62 0.59 -6.93 6.67
CA LYS A 62 -0.57 -6.54 7.48
C LYS A 62 -1.45 -5.55 6.72
N ILE A 63 -2.76 -5.80 6.68
CA ILE A 63 -3.75 -4.85 6.19
C ILE A 63 -3.89 -3.73 7.23
N LEU A 64 -3.76 -2.48 6.78
CA LEU A 64 -3.82 -1.29 7.62
C LEU A 64 -5.26 -0.78 7.76
N GLU A 65 -5.62 -0.43 8.99
CA GLU A 65 -6.92 0.11 9.37
C GLU A 65 -6.92 1.64 9.30
N ASN A 66 -8.03 2.24 8.88
CA ASN A 66 -8.14 3.69 8.64
C ASN A 66 -7.80 4.56 9.86
N ASN A 67 -8.09 4.05 11.06
CA ASN A 67 -7.94 4.77 12.33
C ASN A 67 -6.50 4.76 12.85
N LYS A 68 -5.62 3.94 12.27
CA LYS A 68 -4.21 3.86 12.68
C LYS A 68 -3.40 4.97 12.05
N THR A 69 -2.34 5.37 12.74
CA THR A 69 -1.36 6.34 12.23
C THR A 69 -0.22 5.64 11.50
N VAL A 70 0.48 6.36 10.61
CA VAL A 70 1.66 5.82 9.90
C VAL A 70 2.71 5.33 10.89
N GLY A 71 2.95 6.07 11.98
CA GLY A 71 3.90 5.69 13.02
C GLY A 71 3.54 4.36 13.72
N GLN A 72 2.25 4.03 13.83
CA GLN A 72 1.80 2.74 14.38
C GLN A 72 1.83 1.60 13.34
N CYS A 73 1.84 1.94 12.05
CA CYS A 73 1.94 0.98 10.96
C CYS A 73 3.39 0.59 10.64
N ARG A 74 4.35 1.26 11.29
CA ARG A 74 5.79 1.00 11.21
C ARG A 74 6.10 -0.40 11.69
N THR A 75 6.97 -1.09 10.95
CA THR A 75 7.43 -2.42 11.38
C THR A 75 8.78 -2.36 12.06
N PRO A 76 8.98 -3.13 13.15
CA PRO A 76 10.22 -3.06 13.93
C PRO A 76 11.47 -3.51 13.17
N PHE A 77 11.32 -4.24 12.05
CA PHE A 77 12.43 -4.82 11.28
C PHE A 77 12.47 -4.41 9.80
N GLY A 78 11.56 -3.54 9.34
CA GLY A 78 11.40 -3.22 7.91
C GLY A 78 11.87 -1.82 7.48
N GLU A 79 12.19 -0.93 8.43
CA GLU A 79 12.45 0.48 8.14
C GLU A 79 13.90 0.86 8.38
N LEU A 80 14.66 0.93 7.28
CA LEU A 80 15.97 1.56 7.26
C LEU A 80 15.82 3.08 7.52
N PRO A 81 16.71 3.71 8.29
CA PRO A 81 16.57 5.09 8.78
C PRO A 81 16.51 6.19 7.70
N LYS A 82 16.62 5.84 6.41
CA LYS A 82 16.47 6.76 5.26
C LYS A 82 15.79 6.11 4.04
N GLY A 83 15.09 4.99 4.24
CA GLY A 83 14.46 4.23 3.15
C GLY A 83 13.05 4.73 2.83
N VAL A 84 12.69 4.73 1.54
CA VAL A 84 11.29 4.93 1.12
C VAL A 84 10.49 3.67 1.48
N ILE A 85 9.48 3.83 2.32
CA ILE A 85 8.60 2.75 2.74
C ILE A 85 7.65 2.42 1.58
N THR A 86 7.64 1.16 1.16
CA THR A 86 6.78 0.70 0.07
C THR A 86 5.56 -0.03 0.65
N MET A 87 4.39 0.56 0.53
CA MET A 87 3.12 -0.06 0.91
C MET A 87 2.39 -0.56 -0.33
N HIS A 88 1.70 -1.70 -0.22
CA HIS A 88 0.90 -2.23 -1.34
C HIS A 88 -0.52 -1.68 -1.26
N ALA A 89 -0.98 -1.04 -2.34
CA ALA A 89 -2.33 -0.52 -2.47
C ALA A 89 -3.15 -1.43 -3.39
N VAL A 90 -4.15 -2.09 -2.81
CA VAL A 90 -5.04 -3.01 -3.52
C VAL A 90 -6.43 -2.38 -3.60
N VAL A 91 -6.94 -2.25 -4.82
CA VAL A 91 -8.31 -1.79 -5.05
C VAL A 91 -9.22 -3.00 -4.96
N GLN A 92 -10.08 -3.01 -3.96
CA GLN A 92 -11.16 -3.96 -3.85
C GLN A 92 -12.34 -3.44 -4.67
N MET A 93 -12.45 -3.89 -5.92
CA MET A 93 -13.68 -3.68 -6.70
C MET A 93 -14.81 -4.46 -6.02
N SER A 94 -15.81 -3.76 -5.49
CA SER A 94 -17.07 -4.39 -5.10
C SER A 94 -17.71 -5.00 -6.35
N LEU A 95 -17.89 -6.31 -6.36
CA LEU A 95 -18.34 -7.15 -7.49
C LEU A 95 -19.80 -6.89 -7.95
N THR A 96 -20.38 -5.72 -7.71
CA THR A 96 -21.78 -5.42 -8.03
C THR A 96 -22.00 -4.74 -9.39
N LYS A 97 -21.01 -4.69 -10.29
CA LYS A 97 -21.27 -4.39 -11.71
C LYS A 97 -20.34 -5.16 -12.67
N ALA A 98 -20.76 -6.40 -12.93
CA ALA A 98 -20.67 -7.19 -14.16
C ALA A 98 -19.38 -7.15 -15.02
N LYS A 99 -18.75 -8.33 -15.07
CA LYS A 99 -18.14 -9.01 -16.24
C LYS A 99 -17.36 -8.16 -17.25
N THR A 100 -16.03 -8.28 -17.20
CA THR A 100 -15.22 -8.79 -18.33
C THR A 100 -13.87 -9.22 -17.77
N GLU A 101 -13.71 -10.54 -17.68
CA GLU A 101 -12.48 -11.31 -17.86
C GLU A 101 -11.14 -10.56 -17.66
N LYS A 102 -10.53 -10.80 -16.51
CA LYS A 102 -9.22 -11.46 -16.45
C LYS A 102 -9.10 -12.15 -15.09
N LYS A 103 -9.49 -13.43 -15.07
CA LYS A 103 -8.82 -14.39 -14.21
C LYS A 103 -7.34 -14.31 -14.57
N MET A 104 -6.50 -13.79 -13.67
CA MET A 104 -5.15 -14.32 -13.57
C MET A 104 -5.24 -15.44 -12.54
N ASP A 105 -5.48 -16.62 -13.10
CA ASP A 105 -5.22 -17.88 -12.45
C ASP A 105 -3.72 -18.04 -12.21
N GLU A 106 -3.40 -18.95 -11.30
CA GLU A 106 -2.07 -19.44 -10.94
C GLU A 106 -1.18 -18.56 -10.06
N ALA A 107 -1.22 -18.89 -8.77
CA ALA A 107 -0.03 -18.88 -7.94
C ALA A 107 0.86 -20.07 -8.33
N PRO A 108 2.12 -19.86 -8.75
CA PRO A 108 3.14 -20.87 -8.61
C PRO A 108 4.10 -20.49 -7.48
N LYS A 109 4.21 -21.44 -6.56
CA LYS A 109 5.33 -21.71 -5.64
C LYS A 109 5.48 -20.81 -4.42
N LYS A 110 5.09 -21.43 -3.30
CA LYS A 110 5.66 -21.26 -1.97
C LYS A 110 7.18 -21.15 -2.06
N ASN A 111 7.72 -19.94 -1.96
CA ASN A 111 9.10 -19.77 -1.51
C ASN A 111 9.03 -19.68 0.02
N MET A 112 8.97 -20.84 0.66
CA MET A 112 9.32 -20.95 2.07
C MET A 112 10.80 -20.55 2.18
N CYS A 113 11.07 -19.37 2.73
CA CYS A 113 12.41 -18.99 3.12
C CYS A 113 12.79 -19.83 4.34
N ALA A 114 13.40 -20.99 4.10
CA ALA A 114 13.99 -21.81 5.14
C ALA A 114 15.41 -21.29 5.40
N CYS A 115 15.57 -20.43 6.39
CA CYS A 115 16.88 -20.13 6.94
C CYS A 115 17.35 -21.37 7.72
N THR A 116 18.35 -22.08 7.19
CA THR A 116 19.13 -23.03 7.99
C THR A 116 20.41 -22.32 8.42
N ILE A 117 20.67 -22.32 9.73
CA ILE A 117 21.96 -21.87 10.28
C ILE A 117 22.90 -23.08 10.18
N LEU A 118 24.06 -22.91 9.55
CA LEU A 118 25.20 -23.83 9.65
C LEU A 118 26.28 -23.17 10.50
#